data_AF-A0A249P5J9-F1
#
_entry.id   AF-A0A249P5J9-F1
#
_cell.length_a   1.000
_cell.length_b   1.000
_cell.length_c   1.000
_cell.angle_alpha   90.00
_cell.angle_beta   90.00
_cell.angle_gamma   90.00
#
_symmetry.space_group_name_H-M   'P 1'
#
loop_
_entity.id
_entity.type
_entity.pdbx_description
1 polymer ?
#
loop_
_entity_poly.entity_id
_entity_poly.type
_entity_poly.pdbx_seq_one_letter_code
_entity_poly.pdbx_strand_id
1 'polypeptide(L)'
;MLALVLLGSLGIGVLSAIFSYYDNAVVSNADLSGDAREPKLPDNRTDDETAFTAAKALQQEVDRAGLSNIKISAAEGVVTVEGTVTSASAISWHKVQQWFDHRTRGALALLNGVIIDDEKAPSAIAVEAVWRGSLPYLVIKGEKYFVGALLDDGWMVERIEDGSVMLSRNGRLAALPY
;
A
#
# COMPACT_ATOMS: atom_id res chain seq x y z
N MET A 1 -45.20 -7.03 12.54
CA MET A 1 -45.25 -8.36 11.88
C MET A 1 -43.98 -8.49 11.06
N LEU A 2 -42.97 -9.22 11.55
CA LEU A 2 -42.58 -10.59 11.15
C LEU A 2 -42.22 -10.65 9.65
N ALA A 3 -41.03 -11.08 9.22
CA ALA A 3 -40.30 -12.23 9.70
C ALA A 3 -38.77 -12.12 9.56
N LEU A 4 -38.09 -12.69 10.56
CA LEU A 4 -36.71 -13.14 10.57
C LEU A 4 -36.62 -14.40 9.71
N VAL A 5 -35.61 -14.52 8.85
CA VAL A 5 -35.24 -15.82 8.25
C VAL A 5 -33.75 -16.04 8.47
N LEU A 6 -33.46 -16.91 9.44
CA LEU A 6 -32.19 -17.59 9.64
C LEU A 6 -32.13 -18.78 8.67
N LEU A 7 -31.08 -18.87 7.87
CA LEU A 7 -30.64 -20.15 7.31
C LEU A 7 -29.22 -20.42 7.80
N GLY A 8 -29.10 -21.35 8.74
CA GLY A 8 -27.90 -22.12 8.98
C GLY A 8 -28.08 -23.52 8.40
N SER A 9 -27.01 -24.07 7.80
CA SER A 9 -26.76 -25.49 7.50
C SER A 9 -25.49 -25.52 6.63
N LEU A 10 -24.58 -26.48 6.64
CA LEU A 10 -24.39 -27.75 7.31
C LEU A 10 -22.89 -28.06 7.15
N GLY A 11 -22.28 -28.74 8.12
CA GLY A 11 -20.90 -29.23 8.00
C GLY A 11 -20.75 -30.44 7.07
N ILE A 12 -19.53 -31.01 7.13
CA ILE A 12 -19.02 -32.25 6.48
C ILE A 12 -18.39 -31.96 5.10
N GLY A 13 -17.15 -32.36 4.80
CA GLY A 13 -16.21 -33.20 5.51
C GLY A 13 -14.85 -33.24 4.78
N VAL A 14 -13.85 -33.78 5.48
CA VAL A 14 -12.51 -34.09 4.99
C VAL A 14 -12.58 -35.08 3.83
N LEU A 15 -11.82 -34.85 2.75
CA LEU A 15 -11.42 -35.93 1.86
C LEU A 15 -9.90 -35.83 1.59
N SER A 16 -9.15 -36.61 2.36
CA SER A 16 -7.79 -37.00 2.05
C SER A 16 -7.81 -37.89 0.81
N ALA A 17 -7.23 -37.45 -0.30
CA ALA A 17 -6.92 -38.31 -1.42
C ALA A 17 -5.43 -38.70 -1.35
N ILE A 18 -5.18 -39.82 -0.70
CA ILE A 18 -3.96 -40.61 -0.88
C ILE A 18 -4.13 -41.32 -2.22
N PHE A 19 -3.30 -40.98 -3.21
CA PHE A 19 -3.13 -41.81 -4.40
C PHE A 19 -1.80 -42.56 -4.31
N SER A 20 -1.98 -43.86 -4.05
CA SER A 20 -1.13 -45.03 -4.16
C SER A 20 -0.02 -44.91 -5.22
N TYR A 21 1.22 -45.19 -4.84
CA TYR A 21 1.83 -46.53 -4.92
C TYR A 21 1.91 -47.02 -6.35
N TYR A 22 3.00 -46.62 -7.03
CA TYR A 22 3.46 -47.30 -8.23
C TYR A 22 4.46 -48.38 -7.80
N ASP A 23 3.99 -49.61 -7.91
CA ASP A 23 4.77 -50.84 -7.79
C ASP A 23 5.90 -50.84 -8.83
N ASN A 24 7.12 -51.06 -8.38
CA ASN A 24 8.17 -51.67 -9.18
C ASN A 24 9.09 -52.43 -8.22
N ALA A 25 8.76 -53.69 -7.99
CA ALA A 25 9.69 -54.64 -7.44
C ALA A 25 10.84 -54.91 -8.44
N VAL A 26 12.01 -54.33 -8.18
CA VAL A 26 13.30 -54.91 -8.59
C VAL A 26 14.16 -54.99 -7.35
N VAL A 27 14.40 -56.23 -6.92
CA VAL A 27 15.36 -56.56 -5.87
C VAL A 27 16.77 -56.31 -6.40
N SER A 28 17.52 -55.48 -5.71
CA SER A 28 18.99 -55.57 -5.67
C SER A 28 19.46 -55.03 -4.33
N ASN A 29 19.82 -55.98 -3.45
CA ASN A 29 20.59 -55.69 -2.24
C ASN A 29 22.02 -55.35 -2.66
N ALA A 30 22.46 -54.12 -2.39
CA ALA A 30 23.86 -53.82 -2.11
C ALA A 30 23.95 -52.46 -1.41
N ASP A 31 24.50 -52.52 -0.20
CA ASP A 31 25.27 -51.48 0.48
C ASP A 31 24.57 -50.22 1.01
N LEU A 32 24.44 -50.26 2.34
CA LEU A 32 24.42 -49.11 3.24
C LEU A 32 25.59 -48.16 2.91
N SER A 33 25.25 -47.03 2.31
CA SER A 33 25.92 -45.76 2.57
C SER A 33 24.83 -44.71 2.69
N GLY A 34 24.52 -44.36 3.94
CA GLY A 34 23.57 -43.33 4.27
C GLY A 34 24.08 -41.98 3.79
N ASP A 35 23.61 -41.55 2.62
CA ASP A 35 23.49 -40.14 2.31
C ASP A 35 22.06 -39.74 2.68
N ALA A 36 21.87 -39.49 3.97
CA ALA A 36 20.70 -38.77 4.45
C ALA A 36 20.77 -37.38 3.80
N ARG A 37 20.10 -37.21 2.66
CA ARG A 37 19.80 -35.88 2.13
C ARG A 37 18.95 -35.19 3.18
N GLU A 38 19.59 -34.42 4.05
CA GLU A 38 18.93 -33.44 4.87
C GLU A 38 18.01 -32.63 3.95
N PRO A 39 16.75 -32.38 4.35
CA PRO A 39 15.96 -31.34 3.71
C PRO A 39 16.81 -30.07 3.78
N LYS A 40 17.26 -29.59 2.61
CA LYS A 40 17.99 -28.33 2.50
C LYS A 40 17.06 -27.26 3.07
N LEU A 41 17.26 -26.89 4.33
CA LEU A 41 16.57 -25.77 4.96
C LEU A 41 16.72 -24.58 4.01
N PRO A 42 15.62 -23.88 3.66
CA PRO A 42 15.74 -22.62 2.95
C PRO A 42 16.75 -21.77 3.71
N ASP A 43 17.76 -21.27 3.00
CA ASP A 43 18.76 -20.41 3.62
C ASP A 43 18.11 -19.06 3.84
N ASN A 44 17.42 -18.92 4.97
CA ASN A 44 16.69 -17.70 5.34
C ASN A 44 17.57 -16.45 5.21
N ARG A 45 18.91 -16.57 5.34
CA ARG A 45 19.86 -15.49 5.12
C ARG A 45 19.85 -14.99 3.67
N THR A 46 19.81 -15.90 2.70
CA THR A 46 19.75 -15.57 1.27
C THR A 46 18.40 -14.94 0.91
N ASP A 47 17.31 -15.43 1.51
CA ASP A 47 15.96 -14.87 1.30
C ASP A 47 15.84 -13.46 1.89
N ASP A 48 16.41 -13.23 3.07
CA ASP A 48 16.45 -11.90 3.71
C ASP A 48 17.27 -10.88 2.91
N GLU A 49 18.43 -11.27 2.37
CA GLU A 49 19.25 -10.40 1.52
C GLU A 49 18.51 -10.03 0.23
N THR A 50 17.80 -11.00 -0.35
CA THR A 50 16.99 -10.81 -1.56
C THR A 50 15.82 -9.85 -1.27
N ALA A 51 15.11 -10.04 -0.16
CA ALA A 51 14.02 -9.16 0.26
C ALA A 51 14.51 -7.74 0.55
N PHE A 52 15.65 -7.58 1.23
CA PHE A 52 16.24 -6.26 1.51
C PHE A 52 16.65 -5.52 0.23
N THR A 53 17.23 -6.25 -0.73
CA THR A 53 17.59 -5.68 -2.05
C THR A 53 16.35 -5.26 -2.83
N ALA A 54 15.28 -6.08 -2.79
CA ALA A 54 14.01 -5.76 -3.42
C ALA A 54 13.32 -4.56 -2.77
N ALA A 55 13.33 -4.44 -1.44
CA ALA A 55 12.79 -3.31 -0.71
C ALA A 55 13.49 -1.98 -1.06
N LYS A 56 14.83 -1.99 -1.18
CA LYS A 56 15.58 -0.81 -1.65
C LYS A 56 15.18 -0.38 -3.05
N ALA A 57 15.01 -1.35 -3.96
CA ALA A 57 14.58 -1.07 -5.32
C ALA A 57 13.14 -0.53 -5.35
N LEU A 58 12.25 -1.07 -4.51
CA LEU A 58 10.88 -0.59 -4.35
C LEU A 58 10.83 0.84 -3.82
N GLN A 59 11.69 1.20 -2.86
CA GLN A 59 11.79 2.58 -2.36
C GLN A 59 12.13 3.56 -3.47
N GLN A 60 13.10 3.23 -4.31
CA GLN A 60 13.47 4.07 -5.46
C GLN A 60 12.32 4.26 -6.44
N GLU A 61 11.49 3.24 -6.67
CA GLU A 61 10.33 3.33 -7.57
C GLU A 61 9.19 4.14 -6.95
N VAL A 62 8.93 3.97 -5.65
CA VAL A 62 7.98 4.78 -4.86
C VAL A 62 8.38 6.27 -4.91
N ASP A 63 9.66 6.58 -4.70
CA ASP A 63 10.17 7.95 -4.74
C ASP A 63 10.04 8.55 -6.14
N ARG A 64 10.35 7.77 -7.18
CA ARG A 64 10.18 8.20 -8.59
C ARG A 64 8.72 8.48 -8.93
N ALA A 65 7.80 7.72 -8.35
CA ALA A 65 6.36 7.93 -8.50
C ALA A 65 5.81 9.10 -7.66
N GLY A 66 6.65 9.75 -6.83
CA GLY A 66 6.25 10.85 -5.97
C GLY A 66 5.36 10.44 -4.79
N LEU A 67 5.41 9.17 -4.37
CA LEU A 67 4.55 8.62 -3.33
C LEU A 67 5.22 8.71 -1.94
N SER A 68 5.38 9.94 -1.45
CA SER A 68 6.17 10.26 -0.25
C SER A 68 5.65 9.71 1.08
N ASN A 69 4.37 9.31 1.14
CA ASN A 69 3.72 8.84 2.37
C ASN A 69 3.73 7.31 2.51
N ILE A 70 4.63 6.62 1.81
CA ILE A 70 4.82 5.16 1.88
C ILE A 70 6.15 4.85 2.55
N LYS A 71 6.11 3.93 3.51
CA LYS A 71 7.28 3.37 4.20
C LYS A 71 7.45 1.92 3.77
N ILE A 72 8.69 1.50 3.62
CA ILE A 72 9.04 0.17 3.12
C ILE A 72 10.03 -0.48 4.10
N SER A 73 9.79 -1.75 4.41
CA SER A 73 10.67 -2.58 5.21
C SER A 73 10.81 -3.98 4.60
N ALA A 74 11.82 -4.72 5.04
CA ALA A 74 12.03 -6.12 4.68
C ALA A 74 12.43 -6.92 5.91
N ALA A 75 11.82 -8.09 6.08
CA ALA A 75 12.14 -9.04 7.13
C ALA A 75 11.63 -10.43 6.75
N GLU A 76 12.36 -11.48 7.13
CA GLU A 76 11.96 -12.89 6.97
C GLU A 76 11.55 -13.24 5.54
N GLY A 77 12.32 -12.78 4.55
CA GLY A 77 12.04 -12.97 3.13
C GLY A 77 10.81 -12.23 2.58
N VAL A 78 10.19 -11.33 3.36
CA VAL A 78 9.00 -10.56 2.97
C VAL A 78 9.34 -9.09 2.84
N VAL A 79 8.74 -8.41 1.85
CA VAL A 79 8.74 -6.95 1.73
C VAL A 79 7.40 -6.41 2.21
N THR A 80 7.43 -5.49 3.17
CA THR A 80 6.23 -4.85 3.73
C THR A 80 6.19 -3.39 3.32
N VAL A 81 5.00 -2.93 2.96
CA VAL A 81 4.74 -1.52 2.64
C VAL A 81 3.59 -1.01 3.49
N GLU A 82 3.77 0.15 4.11
CA GLU A 82 2.77 0.78 4.96
C GLU A 82 2.65 2.26 4.60
N GLY A 83 1.45 2.81 4.70
CA GLY A 83 1.25 4.24 4.52
C GLY A 83 -0.04 4.58 3.83
N THR A 84 -0.04 5.72 3.15
CA THR A 84 -1.25 6.29 2.56
C THR A 84 -0.99 6.86 1.18
N VAL A 85 -1.94 6.66 0.28
CA VAL A 85 -2.01 7.36 -1.01
C VAL A 85 -3.37 8.03 -1.17
N THR A 86 -3.43 9.09 -1.96
CA THR A 86 -4.70 9.72 -2.35
C THR A 86 -5.37 8.93 -3.48
N SER A 87 -6.65 9.16 -3.71
CA SER A 87 -7.37 8.60 -4.85
C SER A 87 -6.73 9.01 -6.18
N ALA A 88 -6.20 10.24 -6.27
CA ALA A 88 -5.48 10.73 -7.44
C ALA A 88 -4.19 9.94 -7.74
N SER A 89 -3.55 9.41 -6.69
CA SER A 89 -2.29 8.65 -6.79
C SER A 89 -2.50 7.13 -6.82
N ALA A 90 -3.74 6.64 -6.68
CA ALA A 90 -4.04 5.21 -6.61
C ALA A 90 -3.57 4.43 -7.85
N ILE A 91 -3.68 5.04 -9.04
CA ILE A 91 -3.18 4.42 -10.28
C ILE A 91 -1.65 4.32 -10.29
N SER A 92 -0.96 5.36 -9.84
CA SER A 92 0.50 5.35 -9.71
C SER A 92 0.95 4.27 -8.71
N TRP A 93 0.27 4.16 -7.58
CA TRP A 93 0.53 3.11 -6.59
C TRP A 93 0.37 1.71 -7.19
N HIS A 94 -0.73 1.45 -7.90
CA HIS A 94 -0.96 0.18 -8.57
C HIS A 94 0.17 -0.18 -9.54
N LYS A 95 0.68 0.80 -10.31
CA LYS A 95 1.81 0.58 -11.23
C LYS A 95 3.10 0.21 -10.50
N VAL A 96 3.36 0.80 -9.34
CA VAL A 96 4.52 0.44 -8.50
C VAL A 96 4.41 -1.00 -8.00
N GLN A 97 3.21 -1.44 -7.59
CA GLN A 97 2.98 -2.83 -7.19
C GLN A 97 3.22 -3.81 -8.35
N GLN A 98 2.66 -3.52 -9.53
CA GLN A 98 2.89 -4.35 -10.73
C GLN A 98 4.36 -4.41 -11.13
N TRP A 99 5.08 -3.29 -11.02
CA TRP A 99 6.52 -3.24 -11.27
C TRP A 99 7.28 -4.14 -10.30
N PHE A 100 6.91 -4.15 -9.01
CA PHE A 100 7.53 -5.01 -8.01
C PHE A 100 7.33 -6.49 -8.33
N ASP A 101 6.09 -6.89 -8.60
CA ASP A 101 5.74 -8.27 -8.94
C ASP A 101 6.49 -8.73 -10.20
N HIS A 102 6.60 -7.86 -11.21
CA HIS A 102 7.35 -8.16 -12.43
C HIS A 102 8.85 -8.31 -12.15
N ARG A 103 9.44 -7.41 -11.37
CA ARG A 103 10.87 -7.43 -11.01
C ARG A 103 11.24 -8.69 -10.25
N THR A 104 10.41 -9.10 -9.29
CA THR A 104 10.65 -10.29 -8.46
C THR A 104 10.16 -11.56 -9.14
N ARG A 105 9.43 -11.45 -10.27
CA ARG A 105 8.72 -12.55 -10.93
C ARG A 105 7.77 -13.28 -9.96
N GLY A 106 7.22 -12.56 -8.99
CA GLY A 106 6.38 -13.11 -7.92
C GLY A 106 7.12 -13.99 -6.90
N ALA A 107 8.46 -14.01 -6.91
CA ALA A 107 9.24 -14.84 -5.98
C ALA A 107 9.27 -14.29 -4.53
N LEU A 108 8.94 -13.01 -4.35
CA LEU A 108 8.85 -12.37 -3.05
C LEU A 108 7.42 -11.89 -2.80
N ALA A 109 6.92 -12.14 -1.59
CA ALA A 109 5.64 -11.59 -1.16
C ALA A 109 5.77 -10.09 -0.87
N LEU A 110 4.79 -9.32 -1.34
CA LEU A 110 4.58 -7.91 -0.98
C LEU A 110 3.39 -7.82 -0.01
N LEU A 111 3.67 -7.59 1.27
CA LEU A 111 2.63 -7.34 2.25
C LEU A 111 2.18 -5.87 2.14
N ASN A 112 1.02 -5.65 1.52
CA ASN A 112 0.49 -4.32 1.27
C ASN A 112 -0.42 -3.80 2.40
N GLY A 113 0.11 -2.88 3.20
CA GLY A 113 -0.60 -2.08 4.20
C GLY A 113 -0.84 -0.63 3.77
N VAL A 114 -0.76 -0.31 2.49
CA VAL A 114 -1.08 1.03 1.97
C VAL A 114 -2.59 1.19 1.83
N ILE A 115 -3.13 2.25 2.44
CA ILE A 115 -4.55 2.61 2.35
C ILE A 115 -4.74 3.80 1.40
N ILE A 116 -5.89 3.83 0.73
CA ILE A 116 -6.33 5.00 -0.04
C ILE A 116 -7.14 5.89 0.90
N ASP A 117 -6.63 7.09 1.18
CA ASP A 117 -7.25 8.09 2.04
C ASP A 117 -7.01 9.48 1.44
N ASP A 118 -8.09 10.16 1.10
CA ASP A 118 -8.07 11.56 0.68
C ASP A 118 -8.28 12.41 1.93
N GLU A 119 -7.33 13.32 2.20
CA GLU A 119 -7.51 14.21 3.33
C GLU A 119 -8.68 15.15 3.05
N LYS A 120 -9.62 15.18 3.99
CA LYS A 120 -10.79 16.04 3.89
C LYS A 120 -10.42 17.43 4.35
N ALA A 121 -10.92 18.43 3.63
CA ALA A 121 -10.74 19.81 4.06
C ALA A 121 -11.34 20.03 5.45
N PRO A 122 -10.74 20.92 6.25
CA PRO A 122 -11.28 21.25 7.55
C PRO A 122 -12.67 21.86 7.39
N SER A 123 -13.68 21.19 7.95
CA SER A 123 -15.05 21.72 7.98
C SER A 123 -15.18 23.04 8.77
N ALA A 124 -14.17 23.40 9.56
CA ALA A 124 -14.14 24.60 10.38
C ALA A 124 -13.66 25.86 9.63
N ILE A 125 -13.05 25.73 8.45
CA ILE A 125 -12.62 26.89 7.67
C ILE A 125 -13.82 27.44 6.89
N ALA A 126 -14.35 28.57 7.36
CA ALA A 126 -15.36 29.32 6.64
C ALA A 126 -14.69 30.29 5.65
N VAL A 127 -14.72 29.96 4.37
CA VAL A 127 -14.26 30.86 3.31
C VAL A 127 -15.30 31.96 3.12
N GLU A 128 -14.92 33.21 3.34
CA GLU A 128 -15.81 34.37 3.20
C GLU A 128 -15.78 34.93 1.78
N ALA A 129 -14.62 34.90 1.12
CA ALA A 129 -14.45 35.35 -0.25
C ALA A 129 -13.21 34.73 -0.90
N VAL A 130 -13.20 34.67 -2.23
CA VAL A 130 -12.04 34.25 -3.03
C VAL A 130 -11.80 35.22 -4.18
N TRP A 131 -10.55 35.64 -4.33
CA TRP A 131 -10.06 36.44 -5.45
C TRP A 131 -9.08 35.62 -6.29
N ARG A 132 -9.38 35.44 -7.58
CA ARG A 132 -8.58 34.62 -8.53
C ARG A 132 -7.78 35.45 -9.54
N GLY A 133 -7.60 36.75 -9.29
CA GLY A 133 -6.83 37.63 -10.18
C GLY A 133 -5.32 37.40 -10.10
N SER A 134 -4.54 38.38 -10.56
CA SER A 134 -3.07 38.30 -10.70
C SER A 134 -2.30 37.98 -9.41
N LEU A 135 -2.92 38.20 -8.26
CA LEU A 135 -2.40 37.83 -6.95
C LEU A 135 -3.54 37.14 -6.18
N PRO A 136 -3.71 35.82 -6.34
CA PRO A 136 -4.86 35.12 -5.80
C PRO A 136 -4.81 35.02 -4.27
N TYR A 137 -5.95 35.23 -3.62
CA TYR A 137 -6.11 35.14 -2.17
C TYR A 137 -7.53 34.70 -1.79
N LEU A 138 -7.67 34.19 -0.57
CA LEU A 138 -8.97 33.99 0.08
C LEU A 138 -9.10 34.89 1.31
N VAL A 139 -10.34 35.10 1.74
CA VAL A 139 -10.66 35.80 3.00
C VAL A 139 -11.25 34.80 3.98
N ILE A 140 -10.67 34.74 5.18
CA ILE A 140 -11.17 33.95 6.31
C ILE A 140 -11.18 34.87 7.52
N LYS A 141 -12.32 34.98 8.23
CA LYS A 141 -12.48 35.85 9.41
C LYS A 141 -12.07 37.31 9.13
N GLY A 142 -12.34 37.81 7.93
CA GLY A 142 -11.94 39.15 7.48
C GLY A 142 -10.46 39.32 7.10
N GLU A 143 -9.61 38.31 7.25
CA GLU A 143 -8.18 38.38 6.92
C GLU A 143 -7.87 37.76 5.55
N LYS A 144 -6.91 38.35 4.83
CA LYS A 144 -6.48 37.88 3.50
C LYS A 144 -5.34 36.89 3.61
N TYR A 145 -5.51 35.73 2.97
CA TYR A 145 -4.49 34.69 2.86
C TYR A 145 -4.14 34.46 1.39
N PHE A 146 -2.87 34.65 1.05
CA PHE A 146 -2.35 34.41 -0.30
C PHE A 146 -1.89 32.96 -0.46
N VAL A 147 -1.68 32.53 -1.71
CA VAL A 147 -0.97 31.27 -1.98
C VAL A 147 0.37 31.25 -1.26
N GLY A 148 0.66 30.15 -0.56
CA GLY A 148 1.81 29.96 0.33
C GLY A 148 1.56 30.38 1.79
N ALA A 149 0.43 31.01 2.12
CA ALA A 149 0.13 31.41 3.49
C ALA A 149 -0.22 30.20 4.37
N LEU A 150 0.26 30.22 5.62
CA LEU A 150 -0.09 29.26 6.66
C LEU A 150 -1.30 29.79 7.45
N LEU A 151 -2.33 28.96 7.57
CA LEU A 151 -3.55 29.22 8.34
C LEU A 151 -3.34 28.81 9.81
N ASP A 152 -4.19 29.34 10.70
CA ASP A 152 -4.13 29.11 12.15
C ASP A 152 -4.21 27.62 12.55
N ASP A 153 -4.85 26.79 11.72
CA ASP A 153 -5.06 25.35 11.94
C ASP A 153 -3.96 24.47 11.31
N GLY A 154 -2.88 25.10 10.84
CA GLY A 154 -1.69 24.45 10.32
C GLY A 154 -1.77 24.04 8.85
N TRP A 155 -2.81 24.46 8.13
CA TRP A 155 -2.93 24.27 6.69
C TRP A 155 -2.26 25.38 5.90
N MET A 156 -1.61 25.03 4.80
CA MET A 156 -1.05 26.00 3.86
C MET A 156 -1.96 26.16 2.66
N VAL A 157 -2.12 27.38 2.14
CA VAL A 157 -2.83 27.65 0.89
C VAL A 157 -1.95 27.25 -0.28
N GLU A 158 -2.18 26.07 -0.86
CA GLU A 158 -1.34 25.53 -1.93
C GLU A 158 -1.66 26.20 -3.28
N ARG A 159 -2.94 26.30 -3.62
CA ARG A 159 -3.43 26.87 -4.88
C ARG A 159 -4.92 27.21 -4.77
N ILE A 160 -5.38 28.14 -5.61
CA ILE A 160 -6.79 28.52 -5.71
C ILE A 160 -7.28 28.10 -7.11
N GLU A 161 -8.20 27.15 -7.14
CA GLU A 161 -8.79 26.60 -8.37
C GLU A 161 -10.22 27.13 -8.56
N ASP A 162 -10.88 26.73 -9.66
CA ASP A 162 -12.30 27.00 -9.86
C ASP A 162 -13.15 26.16 -8.89
N GLY A 163 -13.91 26.85 -8.02
CA GLY A 163 -14.81 26.23 -7.04
C GLY A 163 -14.14 25.57 -5.82
N SER A 164 -12.81 25.63 -5.69
CA SER A 164 -12.12 25.12 -4.49
C SER A 164 -10.75 25.73 -4.25
N VAL A 165 -10.40 25.88 -2.97
CA VAL A 165 -9.04 26.19 -2.51
C VAL A 165 -8.37 24.87 -2.13
N MET A 166 -7.15 24.68 -2.60
CA MET A 166 -6.37 23.49 -2.28
C MET A 166 -5.47 23.82 -1.11
N LEU A 167 -5.61 23.04 -0.06
CA LEU A 167 -4.83 23.18 1.16
C LEU A 167 -3.83 22.04 1.25
N SER A 168 -2.65 22.31 1.81
CA SER A 168 -1.63 21.30 2.08
C SER A 168 -1.25 21.26 3.56
N ARG A 169 -1.06 20.05 4.09
CA ARG A 169 -0.55 19.82 5.47
C ARG A 169 0.18 18.48 5.52
N ASN A 170 1.41 18.47 6.01
CA ASN A 170 2.24 17.25 6.12
C ASN A 170 2.32 16.43 4.81
N GLY A 171 2.41 17.12 3.66
CA GLY A 171 2.48 16.47 2.33
C GLY A 171 1.15 15.88 1.84
N ARG A 172 0.05 16.09 2.54
CA ARG A 172 -1.30 15.70 2.12
C ARG A 172 -2.05 16.92 1.62
N LEU A 173 -2.93 16.71 0.64
CA LEU A 173 -3.75 17.75 0.01
C LEU A 173 -5.22 17.56 0.36
N ALA A 174 -5.91 18.67 0.55
CA ALA A 174 -7.35 18.70 0.77
C ALA A 174 -8.02 19.80 -0.06
N ALA A 175 -9.17 19.49 -0.64
CA ALA A 175 -9.99 20.44 -1.39
C ALA A 175 -11.01 21.11 -0.47
N LEU A 176 -10.87 22.41 -0.24
CA LEU A 176 -11.83 23.24 0.48
C LEU A 176 -12.77 23.94 -0.52
N PRO A 177 -14.04 23.50 -0.65
CA PRO A 177 -14.99 24.13 -1.55
C PRO A 177 -15.39 25.52 -1.05
N TYR A 178 -15.71 26.44 -1.98
CA TYR A 178 -16.21 27.79 -1.70
C TYR A 178 -17.23 28.25 -2.76
#